data_AF-A0A6B2XL18-F1
#
_entry.id   AF-A0A6B2XL18-F1
#
_cell.length_a   1.000
_cell.length_b   1.000
_cell.length_c   1.000
_cell.angle_alpha   90.00
_cell.angle_beta   90.00
_cell.angle_gamma   90.00
#
_symmetry.space_group_name_H-M   'P 1'
#
loop_
_entity.id
_entity.type
_entity.pdbx_description
1 polymer ?
#
loop_
_entity_poly.entity_id
_entity_poly.type
_entity_poly.pdbx_seq_one_letter_code
_entity_poly.pdbx_strand_id
1 'polypeptide(L)'
;PPIHPIGTTFRKGRNNTLSAGPDDVGVPWAIGSPEGGHDAVHPGLGTLEDFDWFVHQATGHGLEIALDFALQCSPDHPWVHKHPEWFHHRADGTIAYAENPPKKYQDIYPIAFDADLDGLIAETLRVLRHWMDHGVRIFRVDNPHTKPVVFWERVIADINATDPDVIFLAEAFTRPAMMHTLAQIGFQQSYTYFTWRTTKQELTDYLTDLSGESAAYMRPNFFANTPDILHAFLQHGGRPAFALRAVLAATLSPTWGIYSGYELAEHTPLRAGSEEYLDSEKYQLKTRDWD
;
A
#
# COMPACT_ATOMS: atom_id res chain seq x y z
N PRO A 1 1.26 -6.13 2.25
CA PRO A 1 1.26 -6.15 0.77
C PRO A 1 0.06 -6.94 0.26
N PRO A 2 -0.31 -6.82 -1.03
CA PRO A 2 -1.37 -7.64 -1.61
C PRO A 2 -1.04 -9.14 -1.54
N ILE A 3 -2.07 -9.98 -1.40
CA ILE A 3 -1.95 -11.44 -1.27
C ILE A 3 -2.56 -12.20 -2.45
N HIS A 4 -2.84 -11.49 -3.55
CA HIS A 4 -3.57 -11.97 -4.71
C HIS A 4 -2.64 -12.55 -5.79
N PRO A 5 -3.15 -13.33 -6.77
CA PRO A 5 -2.38 -13.75 -7.92
C PRO A 5 -1.68 -12.57 -8.63
N ILE A 6 -0.44 -12.80 -9.09
CA ILE A 6 0.41 -11.76 -9.69
C ILE A 6 0.51 -11.96 -11.20
N GLY A 7 0.33 -10.88 -11.96
CA GLY A 7 0.43 -10.87 -13.41
C GLY A 7 1.80 -11.35 -13.94
N THR A 8 1.78 -11.89 -15.15
CA THR A 8 2.96 -12.35 -15.90
C THR A 8 3.36 -11.35 -17.00
N THR A 9 2.38 -10.71 -17.62
CA THR A 9 2.60 -9.73 -18.68
C THR A 9 3.27 -8.48 -18.11
N PHE A 10 4.43 -8.11 -18.67
CA PHE A 10 5.30 -7.02 -18.20
C PHE A 10 5.76 -7.14 -16.75
N ARG A 11 5.75 -8.35 -16.17
CA ARG A 11 6.24 -8.61 -14.82
C ARG A 11 7.65 -8.04 -14.63
N LYS A 12 7.84 -7.30 -13.54
CA LYS A 12 9.15 -6.79 -13.12
C LYS A 12 10.03 -7.90 -12.56
N GLY A 13 11.30 -7.86 -12.89
CA GLY A 13 12.31 -8.72 -12.27
C GLY A 13 13.02 -8.04 -11.10
N ARG A 14 14.02 -8.74 -10.54
CA ARG A 14 14.82 -8.26 -9.39
C ARG A 14 15.35 -6.84 -9.61
N ASN A 15 15.42 -6.04 -8.55
CA ASN A 15 15.85 -4.64 -8.60
C ASN A 15 15.09 -3.78 -9.63
N ASN A 16 13.79 -4.05 -9.81
CA ASN A 16 12.89 -3.30 -10.69
C ASN A 16 13.33 -3.33 -12.18
N THR A 17 13.93 -4.44 -12.64
CA THR A 17 14.22 -4.64 -14.06
C THR A 17 12.92 -4.78 -14.85
N LEU A 18 12.92 -4.35 -16.11
CA LEU A 18 11.72 -4.35 -16.97
C LEU A 18 11.31 -5.73 -17.48
N SER A 19 12.17 -6.74 -17.32
CA SER A 19 11.92 -8.08 -17.80
C SER A 19 12.27 -9.07 -16.71
N ALA A 20 11.27 -9.80 -16.24
CA ALA A 20 11.39 -10.89 -15.30
C ALA A 20 12.13 -12.09 -15.93
N GLY A 21 13.02 -12.70 -15.16
CA GLY A 21 13.52 -14.05 -15.42
C GLY A 21 12.46 -15.12 -15.11
N PRO A 22 12.73 -16.39 -15.45
CA PRO A 22 11.78 -17.49 -15.25
C PRO A 22 11.40 -17.72 -13.79
N ASP A 23 12.30 -17.41 -12.86
CA ASP A 23 12.12 -17.62 -11.42
C ASP A 23 11.74 -16.33 -10.67
N ASP A 24 11.55 -15.21 -11.37
CA ASP A 24 11.20 -13.94 -10.75
C ASP A 24 9.71 -13.93 -10.34
N VAL A 25 9.49 -13.64 -9.06
CA VAL A 25 8.16 -13.66 -8.42
C VAL A 25 7.28 -12.48 -8.81
N GLY A 26 7.86 -11.42 -9.38
CA GLY A 26 7.15 -10.20 -9.71
C GLY A 26 6.88 -9.31 -8.51
N VAL A 27 5.87 -8.44 -8.64
CA VAL A 27 5.49 -7.44 -7.63
C VAL A 27 4.09 -7.74 -7.14
N PRO A 28 3.84 -7.87 -5.82
CA PRO A 28 2.50 -8.14 -5.29
C PRO A 28 1.42 -7.14 -5.73
N TRP A 29 1.78 -5.88 -5.97
CA TRP A 29 0.88 -4.84 -6.47
C TRP A 29 0.47 -4.98 -7.95
N ALA A 30 1.08 -5.89 -8.71
CA ALA A 30 0.65 -6.27 -10.06
C ALA A 30 -0.47 -7.33 -10.00
N ILE A 31 -1.57 -6.94 -9.35
CA ILE A 31 -2.69 -7.82 -8.97
C ILE A 31 -3.43 -8.32 -10.22
N GLY A 32 -3.64 -9.62 -10.29
CA GLY A 32 -4.48 -10.27 -11.29
C GLY A 32 -3.70 -11.22 -12.20
N SER A 33 -4.25 -12.41 -12.37
CA SER A 33 -3.85 -13.38 -13.39
C SER A 33 -5.10 -14.18 -13.81
N PRO A 34 -4.98 -15.14 -14.75
CA PRO A 34 -6.06 -16.09 -15.01
C PRO A 34 -6.51 -16.89 -13.78
N GLU A 35 -5.69 -16.95 -12.72
CA GLU A 35 -5.98 -17.67 -11.47
C GLU A 35 -6.88 -16.88 -10.52
N GLY A 36 -7.04 -15.56 -10.72
CA GLY A 36 -7.92 -14.74 -9.89
C GLY A 36 -7.55 -13.25 -9.84
N GLY A 37 -8.41 -12.48 -9.17
CA GLY A 37 -8.26 -11.03 -8.96
C GLY A 37 -8.17 -10.67 -7.48
N HIS A 38 -8.77 -9.54 -7.11
CA HIS A 38 -8.73 -8.97 -5.76
C HIS A 38 -9.47 -9.80 -4.68
N ASP A 39 -10.24 -10.81 -5.08
CA ASP A 39 -10.97 -11.73 -4.20
C ASP A 39 -10.37 -13.15 -4.20
N ALA A 40 -9.13 -13.29 -4.69
CA ALA A 40 -8.40 -14.56 -4.71
C ALA A 40 -7.13 -14.50 -3.87
N VAL A 41 -6.71 -15.65 -3.37
CA VAL A 41 -5.40 -15.85 -2.73
C VAL A 41 -4.41 -16.32 -3.79
N HIS A 42 -3.18 -15.79 -3.76
CA HIS A 42 -2.10 -16.21 -4.64
C HIS A 42 -1.82 -17.72 -4.44
N PRO A 43 -1.79 -18.57 -5.49
CA PRO A 43 -1.63 -20.02 -5.31
C PRO A 43 -0.35 -20.44 -4.58
N GLY A 44 0.73 -19.68 -4.75
CA GLY A 44 1.98 -19.86 -4.00
C GLY A 44 1.92 -19.54 -2.49
N LEU A 45 0.82 -18.93 -2.01
CA LEU A 45 0.57 -18.66 -0.59
C LEU A 45 -0.39 -19.70 0.03
N GLY A 46 -1.09 -20.49 -0.78
CA GLY A 46 -2.07 -21.47 -0.31
C GLY A 46 -3.50 -21.15 -0.75
N THR A 47 -4.45 -21.51 0.09
CA THR A 47 -5.90 -21.40 -0.12
C THR A 47 -6.53 -20.31 0.75
N LEU A 48 -7.83 -20.07 0.56
CA LEU A 48 -8.58 -19.16 1.43
C LEU A 48 -8.72 -19.73 2.85
N GLU A 49 -8.80 -21.06 2.98
CA GLU A 49 -8.80 -21.75 4.28
C GLU A 49 -7.46 -21.57 5.01
N ASP A 50 -6.34 -21.55 4.30
CA ASP A 50 -5.03 -21.26 4.88
C ASP A 50 -4.94 -19.80 5.35
N PHE A 51 -5.57 -18.87 4.61
CA PHE A 51 -5.70 -17.47 5.04
C PHE A 51 -6.55 -17.34 6.31
N ASP A 52 -7.69 -18.03 6.40
CA ASP A 52 -8.52 -18.06 7.61
C ASP A 52 -7.75 -18.61 8.81
N TRP A 53 -6.98 -19.67 8.60
CA TRP A 53 -6.09 -20.20 9.63
C TRP A 53 -5.06 -19.16 10.08
N PHE A 54 -4.45 -18.43 9.15
CA PHE A 54 -3.48 -17.36 9.46
C PHE A 54 -4.12 -16.22 10.27
N VAL A 55 -5.30 -15.74 9.86
CA VAL A 55 -6.05 -14.70 10.59
C VAL A 55 -6.42 -15.19 12.00
N HIS A 56 -6.81 -16.46 12.14
CA HIS A 56 -7.12 -17.05 13.44
C HIS A 56 -5.88 -17.12 14.34
N GLN A 57 -4.72 -17.52 13.82
CA GLN A 57 -3.46 -17.53 14.58
C GLN A 57 -3.07 -16.12 15.02
N ALA A 58 -3.13 -15.14 14.12
CA ALA A 58 -2.82 -13.75 14.44
C ALA A 58 -3.72 -13.22 15.58
N THR A 59 -5.03 -13.45 15.47
CA THR A 59 -6.00 -13.05 16.49
C THR A 59 -5.71 -13.73 17.84
N GLY A 60 -5.34 -15.01 17.84
CA GLY A 60 -4.93 -15.75 19.04
C GLY A 60 -3.70 -15.16 19.75
N HIS A 61 -2.88 -14.39 19.03
CA HIS A 61 -1.73 -13.65 19.55
C HIS A 61 -2.02 -12.16 19.81
N GLY A 62 -3.27 -11.72 19.68
CA GLY A 62 -3.65 -10.31 19.85
C GLY A 62 -3.17 -9.41 18.70
N LEU A 63 -2.97 -9.98 17.50
CA LEU A 63 -2.59 -9.26 16.29
C LEU A 63 -3.79 -9.15 15.35
N GLU A 64 -4.04 -7.96 14.84
CA GLU A 64 -5.03 -7.70 13.79
C GLU A 64 -4.34 -7.69 12.42
N ILE A 65 -5.02 -8.21 11.40
CA ILE A 65 -4.51 -8.22 10.02
C ILE A 65 -5.02 -6.98 9.28
N ALA A 66 -4.07 -6.21 8.73
CA ALA A 66 -4.33 -5.15 7.78
C ALA A 66 -3.96 -5.60 6.36
N LEU A 67 -4.94 -5.73 5.47
CA LEU A 67 -4.68 -6.06 4.07
C LEU A 67 -4.41 -4.81 3.24
N ASP A 68 -3.55 -4.96 2.23
CA ASP A 68 -3.31 -3.93 1.23
C ASP A 68 -4.46 -3.93 0.22
N PHE A 69 -5.08 -2.78 -0.01
CA PHE A 69 -6.10 -2.60 -1.04
C PHE A 69 -5.58 -1.64 -2.11
N ALA A 70 -5.10 -2.21 -3.21
CA ALA A 70 -4.58 -1.47 -4.35
C ALA A 70 -5.53 -1.57 -5.53
N LEU A 71 -6.38 -0.56 -5.71
CA LEU A 71 -7.36 -0.51 -6.80
C LEU A 71 -6.68 -0.19 -8.15
N GLN A 72 -6.11 -1.24 -8.74
CA GLN A 72 -5.37 -1.28 -10.01
C GLN A 72 -5.28 -2.72 -10.50
N CYS A 73 -4.84 -2.94 -11.74
CA CYS A 73 -4.80 -4.29 -12.31
C CYS A 73 -3.50 -4.54 -13.05
N SER A 74 -2.97 -5.76 -12.99
CA SER A 74 -2.03 -6.23 -14.00
C SER A 74 -2.73 -6.33 -15.37
N PRO A 75 -1.99 -6.39 -16.49
CA PRO A 75 -2.59 -6.65 -17.79
C PRO A 75 -3.34 -7.98 -17.90
N ASP A 76 -3.06 -8.92 -17.01
CA ASP A 76 -3.65 -10.26 -16.99
C ASP A 76 -4.87 -10.36 -16.06
N HIS A 77 -5.24 -9.27 -15.36
CA HIS A 77 -6.37 -9.27 -14.43
C HIS A 77 -7.69 -9.54 -15.17
N PRO A 78 -8.62 -10.33 -14.61
CA PRO A 78 -9.88 -10.65 -15.27
C PRO A 78 -10.72 -9.43 -15.70
N TRP A 79 -10.68 -8.35 -14.93
CA TRP A 79 -11.37 -7.10 -15.26
C TRP A 79 -10.93 -6.48 -16.59
N VAL A 80 -9.69 -6.69 -17.05
CA VAL A 80 -9.21 -6.11 -18.33
C VAL A 80 -10.08 -6.55 -19.52
N HIS A 81 -10.61 -7.77 -19.48
CA HIS A 81 -11.51 -8.28 -20.52
C HIS A 81 -12.99 -8.29 -20.12
N LYS A 82 -13.31 -8.42 -18.82
CA LYS A 82 -14.70 -8.43 -18.33
C LYS A 82 -15.31 -7.03 -18.23
N HIS A 83 -14.49 -6.03 -17.93
CA HIS A 83 -14.87 -4.63 -17.69
C HIS A 83 -13.90 -3.68 -18.40
N PRO A 84 -13.77 -3.75 -19.74
CA PRO A 84 -12.88 -2.86 -20.49
C PRO A 84 -13.18 -1.37 -20.26
N GLU A 85 -14.43 -1.02 -19.96
CA GLU A 85 -14.86 0.33 -19.62
C GLU A 85 -14.23 0.89 -18.34
N TRP A 86 -13.69 0.05 -17.45
CA TRP A 86 -12.96 0.47 -16.26
C TRP A 86 -11.52 0.90 -16.56
N PHE A 87 -11.11 0.93 -17.84
CA PHE A 87 -9.77 1.34 -18.26
C PHE A 87 -9.85 2.41 -19.35
N HIS A 88 -8.89 3.34 -19.34
CA HIS A 88 -8.76 4.30 -20.43
C HIS A 88 -7.96 3.70 -21.59
N HIS A 89 -8.66 3.42 -22.69
CA HIS A 89 -8.06 2.95 -23.93
C HIS A 89 -7.59 4.11 -24.80
N ARG A 90 -6.35 4.01 -25.30
CA ARG A 90 -5.82 4.88 -26.36
C ARG A 90 -6.53 4.61 -27.69
N ALA A 91 -6.29 5.48 -28.67
CA ALA A 91 -6.89 5.36 -30.00
C ALA A 91 -6.52 4.06 -30.74
N ASP A 92 -5.41 3.41 -30.38
CA ASP A 92 -4.98 2.11 -30.92
C ASP A 92 -5.53 0.91 -30.13
N GLY A 93 -6.37 1.15 -29.13
CA GLY A 93 -6.96 0.14 -28.26
C GLY A 93 -6.10 -0.27 -27.07
N THR A 94 -4.84 0.19 -26.98
CA THR A 94 -3.95 -0.14 -25.85
C THR A 94 -4.30 0.66 -24.59
N ILE A 95 -3.98 0.10 -23.42
CA ILE A 95 -4.11 0.79 -22.12
C ILE A 95 -2.71 1.29 -21.71
N ALA A 96 -2.62 2.54 -21.28
CA ALA A 96 -1.38 3.09 -20.74
C ALA A 96 -1.09 2.48 -19.36
N TYR A 97 0.16 2.11 -19.10
CA TYR A 97 0.58 1.69 -17.77
C TYR A 97 0.52 2.84 -16.76
N ALA A 98 0.41 2.52 -15.48
CA ALA A 98 0.32 3.53 -14.43
C ALA A 98 1.67 4.24 -14.22
N GLU A 99 1.60 5.50 -13.80
CA GLU A 99 2.77 6.30 -13.43
C GLU A 99 2.45 7.11 -12.16
N ASN A 100 3.45 7.28 -11.30
CA ASN A 100 3.45 8.27 -10.23
C ASN A 100 4.77 9.05 -10.35
N PRO A 101 4.83 10.08 -11.23
CA PRO A 101 6.09 10.66 -11.68
C PRO A 101 7.02 11.05 -10.52
N PRO A 102 8.31 10.65 -10.58
CA PRO A 102 9.00 10.06 -11.74
C PRO A 102 8.89 8.53 -11.86
N LYS A 103 8.16 7.83 -10.97
CA LYS A 103 8.02 6.37 -11.00
C LYS A 103 7.09 5.91 -12.13
N LYS A 104 7.46 4.81 -12.80
CA LYS A 104 6.67 4.15 -13.85
C LYS A 104 6.42 2.69 -13.45
N TYR A 105 5.19 2.24 -13.67
CA TYR A 105 4.75 0.91 -13.27
C TYR A 105 4.22 0.16 -14.49
N GLN A 106 5.13 -0.32 -15.34
CA GLN A 106 4.81 -0.99 -16.61
C GLN A 106 3.99 -2.28 -16.45
N ASP A 107 4.01 -2.85 -15.26
CA ASP A 107 3.34 -4.07 -14.82
C ASP A 107 1.88 -3.87 -14.38
N ILE A 108 1.37 -2.64 -14.39
CA ILE A 108 -0.01 -2.33 -13.96
C ILE A 108 -0.72 -1.28 -14.83
N TYR A 109 -2.04 -1.40 -14.88
CA TYR A 109 -2.99 -0.47 -15.47
C TYR A 109 -3.78 0.27 -14.37
N PRO A 110 -3.94 1.61 -14.50
CA PRO A 110 -4.80 2.38 -13.62
C PRO A 110 -6.27 2.21 -14.01
N ILE A 111 -7.16 2.30 -13.02
CA ILE A 111 -8.60 2.31 -13.23
C ILE A 111 -9.07 3.70 -13.71
N ALA A 112 -9.98 3.72 -14.68
CA ALA A 112 -10.71 4.89 -15.14
C ALA A 112 -12.11 4.90 -14.52
N PHE A 113 -12.48 5.99 -13.86
CA PHE A 113 -13.68 6.07 -13.03
C PHE A 113 -14.89 6.73 -13.72
N ASP A 114 -14.67 7.39 -14.86
CA ASP A 114 -15.68 8.26 -15.46
C ASP A 114 -16.78 7.49 -16.24
N ALA A 115 -16.50 6.25 -16.66
CA ALA A 115 -17.42 5.46 -17.47
C ALA A 115 -18.46 4.70 -16.63
N ASP A 116 -18.04 4.11 -15.51
CA ASP A 116 -18.88 3.26 -14.66
C ASP A 116 -18.48 3.37 -13.18
N LEU A 117 -18.66 4.57 -12.60
CA LEU A 117 -18.33 4.84 -11.20
C LEU A 117 -19.15 3.97 -10.24
N ASP A 118 -20.44 3.78 -10.50
CA ASP A 118 -21.33 3.02 -9.61
C ASP A 118 -20.99 1.51 -9.64
N GLY A 119 -20.62 0.95 -10.79
CA GLY A 119 -20.13 -0.43 -10.89
C GLY A 119 -18.81 -0.63 -10.16
N LEU A 120 -17.86 0.31 -10.30
CA LEU A 120 -16.60 0.28 -9.53
C LEU A 120 -16.82 0.35 -8.02
N ILE A 121 -17.76 1.19 -7.56
CA ILE A 121 -18.12 1.25 -6.14
C ILE A 121 -18.73 -0.08 -5.69
N ALA A 122 -19.71 -0.62 -6.43
CA ALA A 122 -20.36 -1.87 -6.07
C ALA A 122 -19.37 -3.04 -5.98
N GLU A 123 -18.46 -3.16 -6.94
CA GLU A 123 -17.44 -4.22 -6.93
C GLU A 123 -16.40 -4.01 -5.83
N THR A 124 -15.97 -2.77 -5.59
CA THR A 124 -15.05 -2.46 -4.48
C THR A 124 -15.66 -2.83 -3.14
N LEU A 125 -16.93 -2.49 -2.92
CA LEU A 125 -17.65 -2.86 -1.70
C LEU A 125 -17.78 -4.37 -1.55
N ARG A 126 -18.03 -5.11 -2.65
CA ARG A 126 -18.06 -6.58 -2.63
C ARG A 126 -16.71 -7.16 -2.23
N VAL A 127 -15.62 -6.67 -2.82
CA VAL A 127 -14.25 -7.15 -2.52
C VAL A 127 -13.86 -6.85 -1.07
N LEU A 128 -14.13 -5.63 -0.57
CA LEU A 128 -13.85 -5.28 0.83
C LEU A 128 -14.65 -6.16 1.79
N ARG A 129 -15.96 -6.32 1.54
CA ARG A 129 -16.83 -7.18 2.35
C ARG A 129 -16.42 -8.64 2.33
N HIS A 130 -15.94 -9.15 1.19
CA HIS A 130 -15.38 -10.49 1.12
C HIS A 130 -14.25 -10.67 2.16
N TRP A 131 -13.24 -9.80 2.17
CA TRP A 131 -12.15 -9.92 3.15
C TRP A 131 -12.60 -9.63 4.59
N MET A 132 -13.59 -8.78 4.78
CA MET A 132 -14.23 -8.54 6.08
C MET A 132 -14.90 -9.79 6.64
N ASP A 133 -15.55 -10.60 5.80
CA ASP A 133 -16.15 -11.88 6.17
C ASP A 133 -15.08 -12.90 6.62
N HIS A 134 -13.84 -12.74 6.14
CA HIS A 134 -12.65 -13.49 6.54
C HIS A 134 -11.84 -12.81 7.67
N GLY A 135 -12.46 -11.88 8.42
CA GLY A 135 -11.90 -11.30 9.64
C GLY A 135 -10.98 -10.10 9.44
N VAL A 136 -10.80 -9.60 8.22
CA VAL A 136 -9.99 -8.40 7.95
C VAL A 136 -10.79 -7.15 8.24
N ARG A 137 -10.39 -6.40 9.27
CA ARG A 137 -11.06 -5.15 9.69
C ARG A 137 -10.24 -3.90 9.41
N ILE A 138 -9.03 -4.04 8.86
CA ILE A 138 -8.14 -2.92 8.54
C ILE A 138 -7.69 -3.04 7.08
N PHE A 139 -7.82 -1.95 6.33
CA PHE A 139 -7.35 -1.85 4.96
C PHE A 139 -6.34 -0.72 4.82
N ARG A 140 -5.09 -1.07 4.47
CA ARG A 140 -4.09 -0.10 3.99
C ARG A 140 -4.37 0.15 2.52
N VAL A 141 -4.90 1.32 2.20
CA VAL A 141 -5.30 1.67 0.84
C VAL A 141 -4.10 2.29 0.10
N ASP A 142 -3.73 1.67 -1.02
CA ASP A 142 -2.57 2.07 -1.83
C ASP A 142 -2.87 3.28 -2.71
N ASN A 143 -2.03 4.31 -2.60
CA ASN A 143 -2.10 5.51 -3.43
C ASN A 143 -3.55 6.05 -3.65
N PRO A 144 -4.36 6.27 -2.60
CA PRO A 144 -5.77 6.68 -2.76
C PRO A 144 -5.90 8.03 -3.47
N HIS A 145 -4.87 8.87 -3.40
CA HIS A 145 -4.80 10.18 -4.04
C HIS A 145 -4.73 10.14 -5.59
N THR A 146 -4.52 8.96 -6.19
CA THR A 146 -4.60 8.78 -7.66
C THR A 146 -5.98 8.34 -8.12
N LYS A 147 -6.95 8.22 -7.20
CA LYS A 147 -8.34 7.87 -7.46
C LYS A 147 -9.24 9.04 -7.02
N PRO A 148 -10.47 9.19 -7.54
CA PRO A 148 -11.32 10.31 -7.18
C PRO A 148 -11.61 10.36 -5.68
N VAL A 149 -11.56 11.55 -5.07
CA VAL A 149 -11.87 11.73 -3.64
C VAL A 149 -13.29 11.26 -3.32
N VAL A 150 -14.26 11.60 -4.18
CA VAL A 150 -15.67 11.23 -4.03
C VAL A 150 -15.90 9.71 -4.07
N PHE A 151 -15.03 8.96 -4.76
CA PHE A 151 -15.10 7.51 -4.79
C PHE A 151 -14.82 6.96 -3.38
N TRP A 152 -13.74 7.41 -2.74
CA TRP A 152 -13.40 6.97 -1.39
C TRP A 152 -14.42 7.42 -0.35
N GLU A 153 -14.92 8.64 -0.45
CA GLU A 153 -15.96 9.16 0.45
C GLU A 153 -17.18 8.22 0.45
N ARG A 154 -17.63 7.81 -0.74
CA ARG A 154 -18.75 6.88 -0.90
C ARG A 154 -18.43 5.47 -0.40
N VAL A 155 -17.27 4.92 -0.75
CA VAL A 155 -16.87 3.55 -0.34
C VAL A 155 -16.75 3.45 1.18
N ILE A 156 -16.06 4.41 1.81
CA ILE A 156 -15.85 4.40 3.26
C ILE A 156 -17.18 4.60 3.99
N ALA A 157 -18.02 5.54 3.54
CA ALA A 157 -19.33 5.75 4.14
C ALA A 157 -20.22 4.50 4.06
N ASP A 158 -20.22 3.78 2.94
CA ASP A 158 -21.03 2.57 2.77
C ASP A 158 -20.55 1.43 3.68
N ILE A 159 -19.23 1.18 3.71
CA ILE A 159 -18.66 0.16 4.62
C ILE A 159 -18.94 0.53 6.08
N ASN A 160 -18.62 1.75 6.51
CA ASN A 160 -18.77 2.12 7.91
C ASN A 160 -20.23 2.33 8.36
N ALA A 161 -21.18 2.45 7.44
CA ALA A 161 -22.60 2.45 7.79
C ALA A 161 -23.07 1.09 8.32
N THR A 162 -22.50 -0.01 7.82
CA THR A 162 -22.79 -1.38 8.30
C THR A 162 -21.76 -1.89 9.30
N ASP A 163 -20.50 -1.48 9.13
CA ASP A 163 -19.32 -2.01 9.81
C ASP A 163 -18.42 -0.85 10.30
N PRO A 164 -18.86 -0.08 11.31
CA PRO A 164 -18.17 1.14 11.75
C PRO A 164 -16.81 0.88 12.43
N ASP A 165 -16.49 -0.38 12.75
CA ASP A 165 -15.20 -0.80 13.29
C ASP A 165 -14.11 -0.92 12.22
N VAL A 166 -14.46 -0.94 10.93
CA VAL A 166 -13.47 -1.05 9.85
C VAL A 166 -12.64 0.22 9.73
N ILE A 167 -11.31 0.05 9.67
CA ILE A 167 -10.32 1.13 9.60
C ILE A 167 -9.69 1.17 8.21
N PHE A 168 -9.70 2.35 7.58
CA PHE A 168 -8.96 2.64 6.36
C PHE A 168 -7.74 3.52 6.66
N LEU A 169 -6.57 3.04 6.24
CA LEU A 169 -5.30 3.78 6.29
C LEU A 169 -4.95 4.29 4.89
N ALA A 170 -4.90 5.62 4.71
CA ALA A 170 -4.53 6.25 3.45
C ALA A 170 -3.01 6.31 3.26
N GLU A 171 -2.47 5.61 2.26
CA GLU A 171 -1.09 5.80 1.83
C GLU A 171 -0.96 6.94 0.81
N ALA A 172 -1.04 8.18 1.28
CA ALA A 172 -1.04 9.36 0.43
C ALA A 172 0.21 10.23 0.63
N PHE A 173 1.32 9.87 -0.02
CA PHE A 173 2.50 10.76 -0.09
C PHE A 173 2.35 11.79 -1.21
N THR A 174 1.48 12.77 -0.98
CA THR A 174 1.11 13.80 -1.96
C THR A 174 1.16 15.19 -1.34
N ARG A 175 0.60 16.22 -1.98
CA ARG A 175 0.55 17.59 -1.42
C ARG A 175 -0.39 17.66 -0.20
N PRO A 176 -0.16 18.60 0.75
CA PRO A 176 -0.90 18.68 2.00
C PRO A 176 -2.43 18.73 1.80
N ALA A 177 -2.92 19.58 0.88
CA ALA A 177 -4.35 19.72 0.65
C ALA A 177 -5.06 18.37 0.40
N MET A 178 -4.50 17.52 -0.46
CA MET A 178 -5.08 16.20 -0.75
C MET A 178 -4.99 15.25 0.44
N MET A 179 -3.87 15.24 1.17
CA MET A 179 -3.73 14.40 2.38
C MET A 179 -4.78 14.74 3.43
N HIS A 180 -5.01 16.04 3.68
CA HIS A 180 -6.00 16.50 4.65
C HIS A 180 -7.42 16.22 4.17
N THR A 181 -7.71 16.44 2.87
CA THR A 181 -9.02 16.12 2.30
C THR A 181 -9.36 14.64 2.43
N LEU A 182 -8.42 13.72 2.17
CA LEU A 182 -8.67 12.27 2.32
C LEU A 182 -9.00 11.90 3.78
N ALA A 183 -8.32 12.48 4.77
CA ALA A 183 -8.66 12.26 6.17
C ALA A 183 -10.07 12.81 6.50
N GLN A 184 -10.41 14.01 6.01
CA GLN A 184 -11.70 14.66 6.27
C GLN A 184 -12.91 13.92 5.68
N ILE A 185 -12.75 13.25 4.54
CA ILE A 185 -13.83 12.52 3.87
C ILE A 185 -14.05 11.09 4.42
N GLY A 186 -13.23 10.63 5.38
CA GLY A 186 -13.52 9.42 6.12
C GLY A 186 -12.34 8.50 6.44
N PHE A 187 -11.15 8.70 5.85
CA PHE A 187 -10.01 7.85 6.18
C PHE A 187 -9.63 7.95 7.66
N GLN A 188 -9.65 6.82 8.37
CA GLN A 188 -9.42 6.78 9.81
C GLN A 188 -7.98 7.10 10.18
N GLN A 189 -7.02 6.69 9.34
CA GLN A 189 -5.59 6.96 9.50
C GLN A 189 -4.95 7.46 8.21
N SER A 190 -3.83 8.18 8.35
CA SER A 190 -3.03 8.68 7.24
C SER A 190 -1.55 8.36 7.42
N TYR A 191 -0.89 7.89 6.36
CA TYR A 191 0.56 8.03 6.24
C TYR A 191 0.93 9.53 6.25
N THR A 192 2.18 9.81 6.58
CA THR A 192 2.64 11.17 6.90
C THR A 192 4.00 11.48 6.29
N TYR A 193 4.44 12.74 6.39
CA TYR A 193 5.80 13.11 5.97
C TYR A 193 6.89 12.74 6.97
N PHE A 194 6.61 11.91 7.97
CA PHE A 194 7.51 11.60 9.08
C PHE A 194 8.92 11.21 8.62
N THR A 195 9.05 10.35 7.60
CA THR A 195 10.34 9.89 7.05
C THR A 195 11.23 11.03 6.57
N TRP A 196 10.65 12.10 6.03
CA TRP A 196 11.33 13.31 5.54
C TRP A 196 11.34 14.46 6.55
N ARG A 197 11.09 14.19 7.84
CA ARG A 197 11.30 15.14 8.94
C ARG A 197 12.38 14.59 9.85
N THR A 198 13.60 15.11 9.70
CA THR A 198 14.81 14.54 10.31
C THR A 198 15.54 15.52 11.21
N THR A 199 15.45 16.82 10.93
CA THR A 199 16.02 17.84 11.82
C THR A 199 15.07 18.13 12.98
N LYS A 200 15.61 18.70 14.07
CA LYS A 200 14.81 19.14 15.22
C LYS A 200 13.71 20.12 14.81
N GLN A 201 14.01 21.05 13.90
CA GLN A 201 13.05 22.06 13.46
C GLN A 201 11.92 21.41 12.64
N GLU A 202 12.29 20.59 11.65
CA GLU A 202 11.33 19.83 10.84
C GLU A 202 10.37 18.98 11.67
N LEU A 203 10.90 18.27 12.67
CA LEU A 203 10.10 17.46 13.58
C LEU A 203 9.17 18.32 14.44
N THR A 204 9.70 19.39 15.03
CA THR A 204 8.90 20.31 15.86
C THR A 204 7.75 20.92 15.06
N ASP A 205 8.04 21.48 13.89
CA ASP A 205 7.05 22.15 13.05
C ASP A 205 5.97 21.17 12.60
N TYR A 206 6.37 19.99 12.12
CA TYR A 206 5.42 19.01 11.61
C TYR A 206 4.55 18.39 12.71
N LEU A 207 5.12 18.11 13.89
CA LEU A 207 4.32 17.60 15.01
C LEU A 207 3.42 18.67 15.61
N THR A 208 3.82 19.94 15.57
CA THR A 208 2.95 21.06 15.99
C THR A 208 1.71 21.14 15.11
N ASP A 209 1.86 20.95 13.79
CA ASP A 209 0.72 20.86 12.87
C ASP A 209 -0.15 19.62 13.14
N LEU A 210 0.45 18.43 13.18
CA LEU A 210 -0.29 17.17 13.36
C LEU A 210 -1.02 17.07 14.71
N SER A 211 -0.46 17.63 15.78
CA SER A 211 -1.08 17.65 17.11
C SER A 211 -1.96 18.88 17.36
N GLY A 212 -1.97 19.84 16.43
CA GLY A 212 -2.81 21.03 16.47
C GLY A 212 -4.20 20.77 15.89
N GLU A 213 -4.67 21.68 15.03
CA GLU A 213 -6.02 21.61 14.43
C GLU A 213 -6.22 20.35 13.58
N SER A 214 -5.14 19.82 12.97
CA SER A 214 -5.18 18.63 12.12
C SER A 214 -5.60 17.37 12.88
N ALA A 215 -5.36 17.30 14.20
CA ALA A 215 -5.75 16.17 15.04
C ALA A 215 -7.27 15.95 15.12
N ALA A 216 -8.08 16.96 14.78
CA ALA A 216 -9.53 16.85 14.79
C ALA A 216 -10.06 15.91 13.68
N TYR A 217 -9.29 15.67 12.63
CA TYR A 217 -9.71 14.86 11.49
C TYR A 217 -8.64 13.88 10.96
N MET A 218 -7.35 14.08 11.25
CA MET A 218 -6.28 13.21 10.77
C MET A 218 -5.60 12.47 11.93
N ARG A 219 -5.52 11.13 11.82
CA ARG A 219 -4.74 10.30 12.76
C ARG A 219 -3.46 9.81 12.08
N PRO A 220 -2.27 10.27 12.51
CA PRO A 220 -1.03 9.92 11.84
C PRO A 220 -0.60 8.48 12.13
N ASN A 221 -0.18 7.75 11.10
CA ASN A 221 0.52 6.48 11.22
C ASN A 221 2.00 6.68 10.85
N PHE A 222 2.89 6.64 11.85
CA PHE A 222 4.32 6.88 11.68
C PHE A 222 5.08 5.60 11.33
N PHE A 223 5.06 5.23 10.06
CA PHE A 223 6.02 4.25 9.55
C PHE A 223 7.43 4.85 9.50
N ALA A 224 8.39 4.23 10.19
CA ALA A 224 9.78 4.68 10.20
C ALA A 224 10.54 4.34 8.91
N ASN A 225 10.10 3.28 8.22
CA ASN A 225 10.49 2.89 6.87
C ASN A 225 9.28 2.24 6.17
N THR A 226 9.32 2.15 4.85
CA THR A 226 8.38 1.35 4.04
C THR A 226 9.18 0.59 2.97
N PRO A 227 8.60 -0.37 2.25
CA PRO A 227 9.29 -1.02 1.12
C PRO A 227 9.81 -0.06 0.04
N ASP A 228 9.23 1.15 -0.03
CA ASP A 228 9.55 2.22 -0.98
C ASP A 228 10.41 3.34 -0.40
N ILE A 229 10.58 3.39 0.93
CA ILE A 229 11.21 4.52 1.64
C ILE A 229 12.24 4.00 2.65
N LEU A 230 13.49 4.00 2.20
CA LEU A 230 14.70 3.95 3.01
C LEU A 230 15.36 5.34 2.97
N HIS A 231 14.98 6.23 3.89
CA HIS A 231 15.48 7.61 3.88
C HIS A 231 17.01 7.68 4.09
N ALA A 232 17.68 8.66 3.46
CA ALA A 232 19.14 8.84 3.56
C ALA A 232 19.68 8.97 4.99
N PHE A 233 18.84 9.44 5.92
CA PHE A 233 19.16 9.47 7.36
C PHE A 233 19.48 8.08 7.93
N LEU A 234 18.72 7.05 7.52
CA LEU A 234 18.96 5.67 7.91
C LEU A 234 20.18 5.09 7.19
N GLN A 235 20.34 5.39 5.90
CA GLN A 235 21.47 4.93 5.07
C GLN A 235 22.83 5.38 5.62
N HIS A 236 22.94 6.63 6.05
CA HIS A 236 24.22 7.18 6.54
C HIS A 236 24.42 7.01 8.05
N GLY A 237 23.33 6.89 8.81
CA GLY A 237 23.37 6.87 10.26
C GLY A 237 23.47 5.46 10.89
N GLY A 238 23.25 4.40 10.11
CA GLY A 238 23.33 3.01 10.57
C GLY A 238 22.41 2.73 11.77
N ARG A 239 22.71 1.68 12.54
CA ARG A 239 21.88 1.24 13.68
C ARG A 239 21.49 2.35 14.69
N PRO A 240 22.35 3.34 15.03
CA PRO A 240 21.95 4.48 15.85
C PRO A 240 20.79 5.29 15.26
N ALA A 241 20.77 5.51 13.95
CA ALA A 241 19.67 6.21 13.28
C ALA A 241 18.38 5.40 13.33
N PHE A 242 18.43 4.07 13.15
CA PHE A 242 17.25 3.20 13.32
C PHE A 242 16.69 3.29 14.74
N ALA A 243 17.55 3.18 15.76
CA ALA A 243 17.12 3.31 17.15
C ALA A 243 16.47 4.68 17.42
N LEU A 244 17.08 5.77 16.94
CA LEU A 244 16.52 7.12 17.09
C LEU A 244 15.16 7.25 16.38
N ARG A 245 15.03 6.78 15.14
CA ARG A 245 13.80 6.88 14.36
C ARG A 245 12.68 6.03 14.96
N ALA A 246 12.98 4.86 15.54
CA ALA A 246 12.02 4.07 16.30
C ALA A 246 11.52 4.81 17.53
N VAL A 247 12.41 5.39 18.35
CA VAL A 247 12.03 6.19 19.53
C VAL A 247 11.13 7.36 19.12
N LEU A 248 11.51 8.11 18.08
CA LEU A 248 10.71 9.25 17.60
C LEU A 248 9.34 8.79 17.10
N ALA A 249 9.27 7.73 16.30
CA ALA A 249 8.00 7.23 15.78
C ALA A 249 7.07 6.79 16.91
N ALA A 250 7.58 5.99 17.84
CA ALA A 250 6.84 5.38 18.94
C ALA A 250 6.38 6.37 20.02
N THR A 251 7.08 7.49 20.19
CA THR A 251 6.78 8.47 21.25
C THR A 251 6.09 9.74 20.77
N LEU A 252 6.14 10.03 19.46
CA LEU A 252 5.51 11.22 18.89
C LEU A 252 4.13 10.95 18.27
N SER A 253 3.78 9.69 17.97
CA SER A 253 2.47 9.31 17.45
C SER A 253 1.89 8.12 18.22
N PRO A 254 0.58 8.09 18.50
CA PRO A 254 -0.07 6.93 19.10
C PRO A 254 -0.12 5.72 18.16
N THR A 255 0.13 5.91 16.86
CA THR A 255 0.23 4.83 15.87
C THR A 255 1.53 4.97 15.10
N TRP A 256 2.32 3.90 15.10
CA TRP A 256 3.61 3.83 14.42
C TRP A 256 3.82 2.42 13.87
N GLY A 257 4.75 2.30 12.92
CA GLY A 257 5.03 1.04 12.25
C GLY A 257 6.46 0.94 11.74
N ILE A 258 6.87 -0.27 11.45
CA ILE A 258 8.12 -0.60 10.77
C ILE A 258 7.83 -1.65 9.71
N TYR A 259 8.64 -1.67 8.67
CA TYR A 259 8.66 -2.71 7.66
C TYR A 259 9.84 -3.66 7.91
N SER A 260 9.56 -4.97 7.88
CA SER A 260 10.49 -6.05 8.25
C SER A 260 11.87 -5.91 7.61
N GLY A 261 12.91 -6.08 8.42
CA GLY A 261 14.30 -5.78 8.08
C GLY A 261 14.80 -4.47 8.71
N TYR A 262 13.88 -3.64 9.22
CA TYR A 262 14.21 -2.47 10.04
C TYR A 262 14.95 -2.85 11.32
N GLU A 263 14.53 -3.95 11.96
CA GLU A 263 15.10 -4.51 13.18
C GLU A 263 16.57 -4.90 12.99
N LEU A 264 16.91 -5.35 11.78
CA LEU A 264 18.25 -5.73 11.35
C LEU A 264 19.08 -4.52 10.87
N ALA A 265 18.50 -3.31 10.90
CA ALA A 265 19.06 -2.10 10.33
C ALA A 265 19.49 -2.28 8.87
N GLU A 266 18.69 -2.95 8.05
CA GLU A 266 18.91 -3.03 6.60
C GLU A 266 18.87 -1.62 5.99
N HIS A 267 19.99 -1.14 5.47
CA HIS A 267 20.15 0.26 5.07
C HIS A 267 20.95 0.48 3.78
N THR A 268 21.13 -0.56 2.97
CA THR A 268 21.80 -0.45 1.67
C THR A 268 20.82 0.03 0.60
N PRO A 269 21.00 1.25 0.04
CA PRO A 269 20.12 1.75 -1.01
C PRO A 269 20.47 1.13 -2.37
N LEU A 270 19.50 1.13 -3.29
CA LEU A 270 19.70 0.70 -4.68
C LEU A 270 20.87 1.43 -5.36
N ARG A 271 21.00 2.73 -5.06
CA ARG A 271 22.10 3.60 -5.48
C ARG A 271 22.12 4.88 -4.63
N ALA A 272 23.22 5.63 -4.69
CA ALA A 272 23.30 6.94 -4.05
C ALA A 272 22.14 7.87 -4.50
N GLY A 273 21.52 8.54 -3.52
CA GLY A 273 20.37 9.43 -3.72
C GLY A 273 19.04 8.72 -4.00
N SER A 274 18.98 7.39 -3.90
CA SER A 274 17.72 6.63 -3.96
C SER A 274 17.18 6.38 -2.55
N GLU A 275 15.86 6.34 -2.41
CA GLU A 275 15.18 5.83 -1.21
C GLU A 275 14.71 4.39 -1.39
N GLU A 276 15.00 3.74 -2.52
CA GLU A 276 14.67 2.33 -2.72
C GLU A 276 15.77 1.45 -2.10
N TYR A 277 15.36 0.33 -1.50
CA TYR A 277 16.28 -0.70 -1.03
C TYR A 277 17.01 -1.38 -2.20
N LEU A 278 18.30 -1.70 -2.03
CA LEU A 278 18.98 -2.67 -2.88
C LEU A 278 18.40 -4.07 -2.63
N ASP A 279 18.23 -4.84 -3.70
CA ASP A 279 17.61 -6.17 -3.65
C ASP A 279 16.28 -6.14 -2.89
N SER A 280 15.44 -5.17 -3.27
CA SER A 280 14.14 -4.91 -2.63
C SER A 280 13.24 -6.15 -2.71
N GLU A 281 12.66 -6.50 -1.56
CA GLU A 281 11.71 -7.62 -1.40
C GLU A 281 10.45 -7.46 -2.24
N LYS A 282 10.17 -6.25 -2.73
CA LYS A 282 9.08 -6.02 -3.70
C LYS A 282 9.22 -6.86 -4.97
N TYR A 283 10.43 -7.26 -5.35
CA TYR A 283 10.73 -7.94 -6.62
C TYR A 283 11.36 -9.33 -6.43
N GLN A 284 11.57 -9.77 -5.19
CA GLN A 284 12.21 -11.05 -4.90
C GLN A 284 11.84 -11.55 -3.51
N LEU A 285 11.89 -12.87 -3.32
CA LEU A 285 11.87 -13.44 -1.98
C LEU A 285 13.11 -12.97 -1.20
N LYS A 286 12.91 -12.58 0.05
CA LYS A 286 13.97 -12.10 0.93
C LYS A 286 13.97 -12.88 2.25
N THR A 287 14.70 -13.99 2.25
CA THR A 287 14.93 -14.79 3.45
C THR A 287 15.81 -14.02 4.42
N ARG A 288 15.39 -13.97 5.69
CA ARG A 288 16.13 -13.36 6.79
C ARG A 288 16.36 -14.43 7.85
N ASP A 289 17.56 -14.43 8.42
CA ASP A 289 17.88 -15.23 9.60
C ASP A 289 17.53 -14.41 10.84
N TRP A 290 16.55 -14.88 11.61
CA TRP A 290 15.97 -14.12 12.73
C TRP A 290 16.50 -14.55 14.11
N ASP A 291 17.13 -15.72 14.19
CA ASP A 291 17.72 -16.29 15.42
C ASP A 291 19.13 -15.74 15.68
#